data_AF-A0A949U3K1-F1
#
_entry.id   AF-A0A949U3K1-F1
#
_cell.length_a   1.000
_cell.length_b   1.000
_cell.length_c   1.000
_cell.angle_alpha   90.00
_cell.angle_beta   90.00
_cell.angle_gamma   90.00
#
_symmetry.space_group_name_H-M   'P 1'
#
loop_
_entity.id
_entity.type
_entity.pdbx_description
1 polymer ?
#
loop_
_entity_poly.entity_id
_entity_poly.type
_entity_poly.pdbx_seq_one_letter_code
_entity_poly.pdbx_strand_id
1 'polypeptide(L)'
;MSFLEDIAAALDDAGIESRAHDCTLFVPITSEVEIHFVDIDPDFPAANVYIAAADVDEEDEDFEAVLVAVVFSVEDAVATVSEHIATDQVVTILRDVLSGTDDRIADLDFFQDEEDAHTVRAEVAANSEIVLRVDLEEGVPTATVEFIALGDDDEAWDNEILSLGSFTDYDRLFDVISLAADQAEDWEDQLAPIDEDDHDAAQRRAALGGLYDTEDEEYFDLDEDDS
;
A
#
# COMPACT_ATOMS: atom_id res chain seq x y z
N MET A 1 -35.51 -15.60 17.25
CA MET A 1 -34.11 -15.62 16.82
C MET A 1 -33.35 -15.00 17.97
N SER A 2 -32.26 -15.62 18.39
CA SER A 2 -31.36 -15.02 19.39
C SER A 2 -30.61 -13.86 18.76
N PHE A 3 -30.08 -12.97 19.58
CA PHE A 3 -29.28 -11.83 19.11
C PHE A 3 -28.06 -12.31 18.30
N LEU A 4 -27.40 -13.39 18.74
CA LEU A 4 -26.28 -14.00 18.00
C LEU A 4 -26.68 -14.60 16.64
N GLU A 5 -27.89 -15.17 16.51
CA GLU A 5 -28.39 -15.66 15.22
C GLU A 5 -28.61 -14.49 14.24
N ASP A 6 -29.12 -13.36 14.72
CA ASP A 6 -29.32 -12.16 13.91
C ASP A 6 -27.97 -11.56 13.48
N ILE A 7 -26.95 -11.58 14.35
CA ILE A 7 -25.56 -11.19 14.01
C ILE A 7 -24.98 -12.13 12.96
N ALA A 8 -25.09 -13.45 13.15
CA ALA A 8 -24.55 -14.43 12.22
C ALA A 8 -25.16 -14.30 10.80
N ALA A 9 -26.48 -14.05 10.73
CA ALA A 9 -27.15 -13.80 9.45
C ALA A 9 -26.65 -12.52 8.77
N ALA A 10 -26.42 -11.45 9.53
CA ALA A 10 -25.91 -10.20 8.97
C ALA A 10 -24.43 -10.30 8.53
N LEU A 11 -23.62 -11.10 9.24
CA LEU A 11 -22.25 -11.39 8.83
C LEU A 11 -22.21 -12.21 7.53
N ASP A 12 -23.08 -13.22 7.40
CA ASP A 12 -23.20 -14.02 6.17
C ASP A 12 -23.63 -13.14 4.97
N ASP A 13 -24.58 -12.22 5.17
CA ASP A 13 -24.97 -11.23 4.15
C ASP A 13 -23.82 -10.28 3.76
N ALA A 14 -22.88 -10.03 4.68
CA ALA A 14 -21.65 -9.27 4.44
C ALA A 14 -20.51 -10.11 3.83
N GLY A 15 -20.72 -11.43 3.66
CA GLY A 15 -19.71 -12.37 3.17
C GLY A 15 -18.64 -12.75 4.20
N ILE A 16 -18.91 -12.53 5.49
CA ILE A 16 -18.01 -12.82 6.60
C ILE A 16 -18.39 -14.18 7.20
N GLU A 17 -17.44 -15.10 7.24
CA GLU A 17 -17.66 -16.43 7.83
C GLU A 17 -17.85 -16.33 9.35
N SER A 18 -18.79 -17.10 9.89
CA SER A 18 -19.00 -17.18 11.34
C SER A 18 -19.40 -18.59 11.78
N ARG A 19 -19.07 -18.95 13.02
CA ARG A 19 -19.36 -20.25 13.65
C ARG A 19 -20.07 -20.00 14.96
N ALA A 20 -21.29 -20.50 15.13
CA ALA A 20 -22.00 -20.41 16.41
C ALA A 20 -21.79 -21.70 17.23
N HIS A 21 -21.37 -21.56 18.49
CA HIS A 21 -21.32 -22.65 19.46
C HIS A 21 -21.91 -22.21 20.80
N ASP A 22 -22.92 -22.93 21.29
CA ASP A 22 -23.64 -22.62 22.53
C ASP A 22 -24.12 -21.15 22.62
N CYS A 23 -23.49 -20.34 23.48
CA CYS A 23 -23.80 -18.93 23.73
C CYS A 23 -22.72 -17.98 23.19
N THR A 24 -21.88 -18.47 22.28
CA THR A 24 -20.78 -17.72 21.68
C THR A 24 -20.83 -17.81 20.16
N LEU A 25 -20.66 -16.68 19.50
CA LEU A 25 -20.45 -16.60 18.05
C LEU A 25 -18.99 -16.27 17.78
N PHE A 26 -18.35 -17.11 16.97
CA PHE A 26 -16.94 -17.02 16.60
C PHE A 26 -16.83 -16.52 15.17
N VAL A 27 -15.93 -15.57 14.94
CA VAL A 27 -15.72 -14.94 13.64
C VAL A 27 -14.23 -14.95 13.32
N PRO A 28 -13.75 -15.89 12.47
CA PRO A 28 -12.35 -15.94 12.10
C PRO A 28 -11.97 -14.72 11.27
N ILE A 29 -10.89 -14.05 11.69
CA ILE A 29 -10.32 -12.89 10.97
C ILE A 29 -9.12 -13.36 10.15
N THR A 30 -8.22 -14.08 10.81
CA THR A 30 -7.07 -14.74 10.19
C THR A 30 -6.86 -16.12 10.78
N SER A 31 -5.87 -16.83 10.25
CA SER A 31 -5.37 -18.08 10.82
C SER A 31 -4.89 -17.95 12.26
N GLU A 32 -4.55 -16.74 12.71
CA GLU A 32 -3.95 -16.48 14.03
C GLU A 32 -4.93 -15.76 14.98
N VAL A 33 -6.00 -15.12 14.49
CA VAL A 33 -6.90 -14.26 15.29
C VAL A 33 -8.38 -14.54 15.01
N GLU A 34 -9.18 -14.62 16.08
CA GLU A 34 -10.63 -14.80 16.04
C GLU A 34 -11.38 -13.81 16.96
N ILE A 35 -12.56 -13.35 16.53
CA ILE A 35 -13.47 -12.51 17.32
C ILE A 35 -14.57 -13.36 17.94
N HIS A 36 -14.82 -13.19 19.23
CA HIS A 36 -15.84 -13.92 19.97
C HIS A 36 -16.92 -12.94 20.45
N PHE A 37 -18.17 -13.16 20.06
CA PHE A 37 -19.33 -12.51 20.64
C PHE A 37 -19.95 -13.39 21.70
N VAL A 38 -20.04 -12.86 22.93
CA VAL A 38 -20.69 -13.55 24.05
C VAL A 38 -21.91 -12.75 24.47
N ASP A 39 -23.08 -13.39 24.44
CA ASP A 39 -24.33 -12.76 24.90
C ASP A 39 -24.22 -12.32 26.37
N ILE A 40 -24.58 -11.07 26.64
CA ILE A 40 -24.56 -10.50 27.99
C ILE A 40 -25.87 -10.79 28.72
N ASP A 41 -26.99 -10.63 28.00
CA ASP A 41 -28.33 -10.72 28.56
C ASP A 41 -29.29 -11.39 27.55
N PRO A 42 -30.08 -12.40 27.96
CA PRO A 42 -30.99 -13.11 27.07
C PRO A 42 -32.24 -12.30 26.66
N ASP A 43 -32.57 -11.24 27.40
CA ASP A 43 -33.76 -10.40 27.18
C ASP A 43 -33.42 -9.05 26.53
N PHE A 44 -32.12 -8.72 26.41
CA PHE A 44 -31.64 -7.47 25.84
C PHE A 44 -30.55 -7.72 24.80
N PRO A 45 -30.68 -7.22 23.56
CA PRO A 45 -29.70 -7.45 22.50
C PRO A 45 -28.38 -6.74 22.83
N ALA A 46 -27.49 -7.46 23.52
CA ALA A 46 -26.17 -6.97 23.90
C ALA A 46 -25.18 -8.12 23.98
N ALA A 47 -24.02 -7.92 23.35
CA ALA A 47 -22.93 -8.90 23.35
C ALA A 47 -21.59 -8.22 23.66
N ASN A 48 -20.76 -8.91 24.44
CA ASN A 48 -19.36 -8.56 24.63
C ASN A 48 -18.56 -9.09 23.44
N VAL A 49 -17.68 -8.27 22.89
CA VAL A 49 -16.80 -8.61 21.78
C VAL A 49 -15.39 -8.79 22.29
N TYR A 50 -14.86 -9.99 22.14
CA TYR A 50 -13.50 -10.33 22.53
C TYR A 50 -12.65 -10.65 21.31
N ILE A 51 -11.34 -10.40 21.41
CA ILE A 51 -10.34 -10.89 20.46
C ILE A 51 -9.46 -11.90 21.17
N ALA A 52 -9.25 -13.04 20.52
CA ALA A 52 -8.40 -14.11 20.99
C ALA A 52 -7.53 -14.65 19.84
N ALA A 53 -6.43 -15.31 20.20
CA ALA A 53 -5.66 -16.08 19.23
C ALA A 53 -6.46 -17.33 18.81
N ALA A 54 -6.38 -17.72 17.54
CA ALA A 54 -7.19 -18.81 16.99
C ALA A 54 -6.71 -20.23 17.42
N ASP A 55 -5.48 -20.35 17.96
CA ASP A 55 -4.83 -21.64 18.31
C ASP A 55 -4.84 -21.95 19.82
N VAL A 56 -5.58 -21.19 20.64
CA VAL A 56 -5.74 -21.50 22.07
C VAL A 56 -6.95 -22.41 22.26
N ASP A 57 -6.70 -23.59 22.82
CA ASP A 57 -7.76 -24.52 23.22
C ASP A 57 -8.64 -23.87 24.31
N GLU A 58 -9.96 -24.00 24.16
CA GLU A 58 -10.97 -23.46 25.09
C GLU A 58 -10.82 -23.99 26.54
N GLU A 59 -10.01 -25.04 26.74
CA GLU A 59 -9.72 -25.67 28.03
C GLU A 59 -8.49 -25.09 28.75
N ASP A 60 -7.76 -24.15 28.14
CA ASP A 60 -6.63 -23.48 28.79
C ASP A 60 -7.13 -22.43 29.80
N GLU A 61 -6.79 -22.62 31.09
CA GLU A 61 -7.12 -21.69 32.19
C GLU A 61 -6.49 -20.29 32.01
N ASP A 62 -5.52 -20.15 31.10
CA ASP A 62 -4.85 -18.91 30.70
C ASP A 62 -5.37 -18.35 29.35
N PHE A 63 -6.66 -18.53 29.04
CA PHE A 63 -7.34 -17.91 27.90
C PHE A 63 -7.17 -16.37 27.90
N GLU A 64 -6.26 -15.85 27.08
CA GLU A 64 -5.96 -14.42 26.96
C GLU A 64 -6.88 -13.75 25.92
N ALA A 65 -8.19 -13.76 26.19
CA ALA A 65 -9.13 -12.96 25.42
C ALA A 65 -9.24 -11.55 25.96
N VAL A 66 -9.10 -10.57 25.08
CA VAL A 66 -9.21 -9.15 25.42
C VAL A 66 -10.57 -8.63 25.00
N LEU A 67 -11.32 -8.05 25.95
CA LEU A 67 -12.56 -7.35 25.64
C LEU A 67 -12.21 -6.08 24.86
N VAL A 68 -12.66 -5.99 23.61
CA VAL A 68 -12.39 -4.85 22.73
C VAL A 68 -13.60 -3.94 22.57
N ALA A 69 -14.81 -4.49 22.61
CA ALA A 69 -16.03 -3.73 22.42
C ALA A 69 -17.24 -4.37 23.11
N VAL A 70 -18.32 -3.60 23.20
CA VAL A 70 -19.66 -4.08 23.58
C VAL A 70 -20.63 -3.56 22.53
N VAL A 71 -21.41 -4.46 21.94
CA VAL A 71 -22.34 -4.14 20.85
C VAL A 71 -23.77 -4.27 21.36
N PHE A 72 -24.64 -3.37 20.92
CA PHE A 72 -26.06 -3.30 21.32
C PHE A 72 -27.01 -3.47 20.13
N SER A 73 -26.46 -3.66 18.94
CA SER A 73 -27.21 -3.85 17.71
C SER A 73 -26.43 -4.77 16.77
N VAL A 74 -27.16 -5.36 15.82
CA VAL A 74 -26.57 -6.20 14.76
C VAL A 74 -25.66 -5.36 13.86
N GLU A 75 -26.06 -4.13 13.54
CA GLU A 75 -25.27 -3.20 12.72
C GLU A 75 -23.92 -2.86 13.39
N ASP A 76 -23.92 -2.60 14.70
CA ASP A 76 -22.69 -2.33 15.45
C ASP A 76 -21.78 -3.56 15.52
N ALA A 77 -22.37 -4.76 15.61
CA ALA A 77 -21.63 -6.02 15.61
C ALA A 77 -20.88 -6.23 14.30
N VAL A 78 -21.56 -6.07 13.16
CA VAL A 78 -20.93 -6.17 11.85
C VAL A 78 -19.87 -5.08 11.68
N ALA A 79 -20.16 -3.83 12.06
CA ALA A 79 -19.20 -2.74 11.94
C ALA A 79 -17.91 -3.00 12.73
N THR A 80 -18.03 -3.50 13.97
CA THR A 80 -16.89 -3.83 14.83
C THR A 80 -16.02 -4.92 14.22
N VAL A 81 -16.63 -5.95 13.64
CA VAL A 81 -15.90 -7.04 12.96
C VAL A 81 -15.22 -6.48 11.71
N SER A 82 -15.93 -5.74 10.87
CA SER A 82 -15.37 -5.18 9.64
C SER A 82 -14.16 -4.27 9.92
N GLU A 83 -14.20 -3.47 10.99
CA GLU A 83 -13.07 -2.62 11.41
C GLU A 83 -11.83 -3.45 11.78
N HIS A 84 -12.02 -4.55 12.50
CA HIS A 84 -10.92 -5.43 12.89
C HIS A 84 -10.39 -6.24 11.71
N ILE A 85 -11.26 -6.73 10.82
CA ILE A 85 -10.86 -7.37 9.56
C ILE A 85 -10.01 -6.41 8.74
N ALA A 86 -10.46 -5.17 8.58
CA ALA A 86 -9.75 -4.16 7.81
C ALA A 86 -8.37 -3.86 8.41
N THR A 87 -8.30 -3.68 9.73
CA THR A 87 -7.04 -3.43 10.45
C THR A 87 -6.06 -4.59 10.30
N ASP A 88 -6.53 -5.83 10.42
CA ASP A 88 -5.70 -7.02 10.25
C ASP A 88 -5.23 -7.17 8.79
N GLN A 89 -6.08 -6.89 7.81
CA GLN A 89 -5.69 -6.90 6.40
C GLN A 89 -4.52 -5.94 6.12
N VAL A 90 -4.53 -4.74 6.70
CA VAL A 90 -3.38 -3.79 6.60
C VAL A 90 -2.11 -4.42 7.14
N VAL A 91 -2.17 -5.00 8.35
CA VAL A 91 -1.02 -5.66 8.99
C VAL A 91 -0.52 -6.82 8.13
N THR A 92 -1.43 -7.59 7.55
CA THR A 92 -1.10 -8.72 6.67
C THR A 92 -0.38 -8.24 5.41
N ILE A 93 -0.88 -7.20 4.72
CA ILE A 93 -0.22 -6.64 3.52
C ILE A 93 1.20 -6.18 3.86
N LEU A 94 1.35 -5.39 4.94
CA LEU A 94 2.65 -4.87 5.35
C LEU A 94 3.62 -6.01 5.71
N ARG A 95 3.14 -7.04 6.41
CA ARG A 95 3.93 -8.22 6.75
C ARG A 95 4.37 -9.00 5.52
N ASP A 96 3.49 -9.17 4.53
CA ASP A 96 3.79 -9.90 3.31
C ASP A 96 4.83 -9.18 2.44
N VAL A 97 4.72 -7.85 2.37
CA VAL A 97 5.71 -7.00 1.70
C VAL A 97 7.06 -7.06 2.43
N LEU A 98 7.06 -6.88 3.75
CA LEU A 98 8.28 -6.94 4.58
C LEU A 98 8.97 -8.30 4.55
N SER A 99 8.20 -9.38 4.42
CA SER A 99 8.74 -10.74 4.39
C SER A 99 9.17 -11.18 3.00
N GLY A 100 8.87 -10.40 1.95
CA GLY A 100 9.09 -10.79 0.56
C GLY A 100 8.34 -12.07 0.21
N THR A 101 7.09 -12.23 0.70
CA THR A 101 6.31 -13.47 0.52
C THR A 101 6.05 -13.78 -0.96
N ASP A 102 5.98 -12.75 -1.81
CA ASP A 102 5.75 -12.89 -3.25
C ASP A 102 7.07 -12.94 -4.05
N ASP A 103 7.19 -13.92 -4.95
CA ASP A 103 8.38 -14.16 -5.78
C ASP A 103 8.80 -12.92 -6.61
N ARG A 104 7.86 -12.03 -6.96
CA ARG A 104 8.13 -10.82 -7.77
C ARG A 104 8.90 -9.74 -7.03
N ILE A 105 8.82 -9.74 -5.69
CA ILE A 105 9.48 -8.75 -4.83
C ILE A 105 10.47 -9.41 -3.86
N ALA A 106 10.71 -10.71 -4.00
CA ALA A 106 11.57 -11.47 -3.09
C ALA A 106 13.04 -11.01 -3.10
N ASP A 107 13.48 -10.35 -4.17
CA ASP A 107 14.82 -9.76 -4.30
C ASP A 107 14.90 -8.32 -3.72
N LEU A 108 13.78 -7.75 -3.26
CA LEU A 108 13.71 -6.41 -2.68
C LEU A 108 13.74 -6.48 -1.15
N ASP A 109 14.63 -5.69 -0.54
CA ASP A 109 14.74 -5.59 0.91
C ASP A 109 13.86 -4.44 1.43
N PHE A 110 12.65 -4.77 1.88
CA PHE A 110 11.75 -3.80 2.51
C PHE A 110 12.05 -3.61 4.00
N PHE A 111 11.98 -2.36 4.47
CA PHE A 111 12.03 -1.99 5.87
C PHE A 111 10.84 -1.12 6.25
N GLN A 112 10.40 -1.26 7.50
CA GLN A 112 9.34 -0.41 8.04
C GLN A 112 9.91 0.96 8.41
N ASP A 113 9.15 2.00 8.10
CA ASP A 113 9.50 3.37 8.45
C ASP A 113 9.50 3.58 9.97
N GLU A 114 10.45 4.38 10.47
CA GLU A 114 10.60 4.64 11.91
C GLU A 114 9.56 5.65 12.45
N GLU A 115 9.04 6.53 11.59
CA GLU A 115 8.05 7.54 11.92
C GLU A 115 6.62 7.05 11.71
N ASP A 116 6.42 6.13 10.75
CA ASP A 116 5.09 5.65 10.36
C ASP A 116 5.03 4.11 10.16
N ALA A 117 4.32 3.43 11.07
CA ALA A 117 4.21 1.96 11.02
C ALA A 117 3.42 1.43 9.82
N HIS A 118 2.64 2.27 9.13
CA HIS A 118 1.87 1.87 7.94
C HIS A 118 2.66 2.09 6.64
N THR A 119 3.91 2.54 6.76
CA THR A 119 4.78 2.84 5.64
C THR A 119 5.98 1.89 5.64
N VAL A 120 6.25 1.29 4.47
CA VAL A 120 7.43 0.45 4.23
C VAL A 120 8.18 0.99 3.02
N ARG A 121 9.51 0.89 3.06
CA ARG A 121 10.40 1.43 2.04
C ARG A 121 11.36 0.35 1.56
N ALA A 122 11.79 0.42 0.31
CA ALA A 122 12.84 -0.42 -0.25
C ALA A 122 13.75 0.40 -1.15
N GLU A 123 15.05 0.26 -0.97
CA GLU A 123 16.06 0.84 -1.86
C GLU A 123 16.07 0.04 -3.18
N VAL A 124 15.89 0.74 -4.31
CA VAL A 124 15.76 0.08 -5.63
C VAL A 124 16.84 0.47 -6.62
N ALA A 125 17.49 1.63 -6.46
CA ALA A 125 18.71 1.97 -7.19
C ALA A 125 19.64 2.83 -6.31
N ALA A 126 20.58 3.55 -6.92
CA ALA A 126 21.67 4.21 -6.21
C ALA A 126 21.20 5.36 -5.31
N ASN A 127 20.20 6.11 -5.79
CA ASN A 127 19.59 7.24 -5.11
C ASN A 127 18.08 7.18 -5.23
N SER A 128 17.48 5.99 -5.17
CA SER A 128 16.01 5.90 -5.24
C SER A 128 15.44 4.77 -4.40
N GLU A 129 14.26 5.06 -3.85
CA GLU A 129 13.50 4.16 -3.01
C GLU A 129 12.04 4.07 -3.46
N ILE A 130 11.44 2.89 -3.29
CA ILE A 130 10.00 2.71 -3.37
C ILE A 130 9.43 2.85 -1.97
N VAL A 131 8.42 3.68 -1.82
CA VAL A 131 7.66 3.87 -0.59
C VAL A 131 6.26 3.33 -0.81
N LEU A 132 5.86 2.38 0.03
CA LEU A 132 4.51 1.83 0.09
C LEU A 132 3.88 2.27 1.40
N ARG A 133 2.73 2.96 1.32
CA ARG A 133 1.87 3.24 2.47
C ARG A 133 0.57 2.48 2.36
N VAL A 134 0.12 1.85 3.43
CA VAL A 134 -1.16 1.13 3.47
C VAL A 134 -2.11 1.81 4.46
N ASP A 135 -3.17 2.39 3.93
CA ASP A 135 -4.19 3.08 4.72
C ASP A 135 -5.56 2.38 4.62
N LEU A 136 -6.48 2.75 5.50
CA LEU A 136 -7.88 2.30 5.45
C LEU A 136 -8.77 3.39 4.87
N GLU A 137 -9.24 3.20 3.64
CA GLU A 137 -10.21 4.09 2.99
C GLU A 137 -11.59 3.42 2.96
N GLU A 138 -12.59 4.02 3.63
CA GLU A 138 -13.96 3.47 3.73
C GLU A 138 -14.03 2.00 4.22
N GLY A 139 -13.06 1.58 5.05
CA GLY A 139 -12.97 0.21 5.57
C GLY A 139 -12.30 -0.79 4.62
N VAL A 140 -11.74 -0.31 3.50
CA VAL A 140 -10.98 -1.12 2.54
C VAL A 140 -9.49 -0.75 2.64
N PRO A 141 -8.59 -1.72 2.84
CA PRO A 141 -7.16 -1.45 2.81
C PRO A 141 -6.73 -1.00 1.41
N THR A 142 -6.11 0.16 1.35
CA THR A 142 -5.64 0.79 0.12
C THR A 142 -4.15 1.08 0.23
N ALA A 143 -3.39 0.45 -0.64
CA ALA A 143 -1.95 0.57 -0.74
C ALA A 143 -1.58 1.67 -1.74
N THR A 144 -0.94 2.75 -1.29
CA THR A 144 -0.41 3.82 -2.14
C THR A 144 1.08 3.61 -2.33
N VAL A 145 1.53 3.60 -3.60
CA VAL A 145 2.93 3.40 -3.95
C VAL A 145 3.51 4.66 -4.57
N GLU A 146 4.68 5.05 -4.09
CA GLU A 146 5.45 6.19 -4.54
C GLU A 146 6.88 5.74 -4.84
N PHE A 147 7.47 6.30 -5.89
CA PHE A 147 8.89 6.17 -6.20
C PHE A 147 9.53 7.52 -5.88
N ILE A 148 10.59 7.51 -5.08
CA ILE A 148 11.31 8.72 -4.65
C ILE A 148 12.72 8.65 -5.20
N ALA A 149 13.08 9.60 -6.05
CA ALA A 149 14.47 9.86 -6.41
C ALA A 149 15.05 10.87 -5.42
N LEU A 150 16.08 10.45 -4.70
CA LEU A 150 16.81 11.23 -3.70
C LEU A 150 17.83 12.14 -4.39
N GLY A 151 17.92 13.39 -3.96
CA GLY A 151 18.92 14.33 -4.44
C GLY A 151 20.35 14.00 -3.95
N ASP A 152 21.34 14.61 -4.61
CA ASP A 152 22.78 14.41 -4.34
C ASP A 152 23.31 15.09 -3.05
N ASP A 153 22.48 15.90 -2.38
CA ASP A 153 22.83 16.57 -1.11
C ASP A 153 21.79 16.18 -0.03
N ASP A 154 22.20 16.15 1.24
CA ASP A 154 21.42 15.79 2.46
C ASP A 154 20.15 16.68 2.70
N GLU A 155 19.67 17.39 1.67
CA GLU A 155 18.62 18.37 1.65
C GLU A 155 17.37 17.77 0.97
N ALA A 156 16.45 17.26 1.80
CA ALA A 156 15.18 16.62 1.39
C ALA A 156 14.24 17.45 0.48
N TRP A 157 14.62 18.66 0.08
CA TRP A 157 13.86 19.52 -0.84
C TRP A 157 14.11 19.18 -2.31
N ASP A 158 15.17 18.44 -2.61
CA ASP A 158 15.54 18.03 -3.97
C ASP A 158 15.02 16.63 -4.33
N ASN A 159 14.23 16.02 -3.43
CA ASN A 159 13.64 14.71 -3.70
C ASN A 159 12.48 14.84 -4.68
N GLU A 160 12.55 14.09 -5.78
CA GLU A 160 11.50 14.03 -6.79
C GLU A 160 10.60 12.81 -6.52
N ILE A 161 9.30 13.06 -6.38
CA ILE A 161 8.30 12.04 -6.02
C ILE A 161 7.44 11.72 -7.25
N LEU A 162 7.50 10.45 -7.68
CA LEU A 162 6.62 9.89 -8.69
C LEU A 162 5.56 9.01 -8.04
N SER A 163 4.32 9.49 -8.01
CA SER A 163 3.18 8.69 -7.54
C SER A 163 2.78 7.64 -8.57
N LEU A 164 2.90 6.35 -8.20
CA LEU A 164 2.54 5.22 -9.06
C LEU A 164 1.05 4.86 -8.96
N GLY A 165 0.39 5.32 -7.91
CA GLY A 165 -1.05 5.24 -7.70
C GLY A 165 -1.44 4.51 -6.42
N SER A 166 -2.74 4.27 -6.26
CA SER A 166 -3.32 3.51 -5.16
C SER A 166 -3.98 2.23 -5.65
N PHE A 167 -3.83 1.17 -4.85
CA PHE A 167 -4.18 -0.19 -5.21
C PHE A 167 -4.91 -0.87 -4.05
N THR A 168 -6.08 -1.44 -4.35
CA THR A 168 -6.80 -2.38 -3.46
C THR A 168 -6.63 -3.83 -3.92
N ASP A 169 -6.03 -4.04 -5.10
CA ASP A 169 -5.73 -5.34 -5.68
C ASP A 169 -4.25 -5.66 -5.42
N TYR A 170 -4.00 -6.66 -4.57
CA TYR A 170 -2.64 -7.01 -4.11
C TYR A 170 -1.79 -7.61 -5.23
N ASP A 171 -2.37 -8.38 -6.15
CA ASP A 171 -1.62 -8.92 -7.28
C ASP A 171 -1.09 -7.80 -8.16
N ARG A 172 -1.91 -6.77 -8.39
CA ARG A 172 -1.51 -5.59 -9.15
C ARG A 172 -0.51 -4.72 -8.38
N LEU A 173 -0.64 -4.63 -7.06
CA LEU A 173 0.33 -3.93 -6.23
C LEU A 173 1.74 -4.50 -6.43
N PHE A 174 1.89 -5.82 -6.32
CA PHE A 174 3.18 -6.48 -6.51
C PHE A 174 3.71 -6.36 -7.95
N ASP A 175 2.84 -6.40 -8.96
CA ASP A 175 3.24 -6.15 -10.35
C ASP A 175 3.83 -4.75 -10.54
N VAL A 176 3.22 -3.73 -9.91
CA VAL A 176 3.69 -2.34 -10.01
C VAL A 176 4.99 -2.13 -9.25
N ILE A 177 5.14 -2.71 -8.06
CA ILE A 177 6.39 -2.65 -7.29
C ILE A 177 7.53 -3.31 -8.08
N SER A 178 7.28 -4.50 -8.64
CA SER A 178 8.27 -5.21 -9.45
C SER A 178 8.67 -4.41 -10.70
N LEU A 179 7.70 -3.84 -11.42
CA LEU A 179 7.97 -2.97 -12.57
C LEU A 179 8.75 -1.72 -12.18
N ALA A 180 8.43 -1.11 -11.04
CA ALA A 180 9.11 0.08 -10.55
C ALA A 180 10.57 -0.22 -10.19
N ALA A 181 10.84 -1.37 -9.57
CA ALA A 181 12.19 -1.82 -9.31
C ALA A 181 12.97 -2.07 -10.62
N ASP A 182 12.36 -2.73 -11.61
CA ASP A 182 12.97 -2.97 -12.92
C ASP A 182 13.25 -1.68 -13.72
N GLN A 183 12.49 -0.61 -13.47
CA GLN A 183 12.62 0.70 -14.13
C GLN A 183 13.37 1.74 -13.28
N ALA A 184 13.84 1.37 -12.08
CA ALA A 184 14.35 2.31 -11.11
C ALA A 184 15.53 3.13 -11.65
N GLU A 185 16.51 2.50 -12.31
CA GLU A 185 17.64 3.20 -12.92
C GLU A 185 17.21 4.20 -14.00
N ASP A 186 16.27 3.80 -14.88
CA ASP A 186 15.77 4.67 -15.94
C ASP A 186 14.95 5.85 -15.40
N TRP A 187 14.21 5.65 -14.30
CA TRP A 187 13.40 6.69 -13.66
C TRP A 187 14.25 7.63 -12.82
N GLU A 188 15.27 7.12 -12.12
CA GLU A 188 16.25 7.93 -11.40
C GLU A 188 16.94 8.93 -12.33
N ASP A 189 17.41 8.47 -13.50
CA ASP A 189 18.02 9.35 -14.51
C ASP A 189 17.05 10.43 -15.05
N GLN A 190 15.75 10.12 -15.13
CA GLN A 190 14.74 11.04 -15.65
C GLN A 190 14.19 12.01 -14.60
N LEU A 191 14.23 11.61 -13.34
CA LEU A 191 13.80 12.38 -12.17
C LEU A 191 14.98 13.04 -11.46
N ALA A 192 16.19 12.93 -12.00
CA ALA A 192 17.34 13.66 -11.49
C ALA A 192 17.00 15.16 -11.35
N PRO A 193 17.32 15.78 -10.20
CA PRO A 193 17.07 17.20 -9.98
C PRO A 193 17.62 18.01 -11.16
N ILE A 194 16.80 18.91 -11.70
CA ILE A 194 17.26 19.79 -12.77
C ILE A 194 18.29 20.75 -12.16
N ASP A 195 19.58 20.51 -12.44
CA ASP A 195 20.65 21.46 -12.12
C ASP A 195 20.27 22.86 -12.66
N GLU A 196 20.45 23.92 -11.88
CA GLU A 196 20.21 25.31 -12.32
C GLU A 196 20.99 25.67 -13.61
N ASP A 197 22.10 24.97 -13.90
CA ASP A 197 22.91 25.09 -15.12
C ASP A 197 22.26 24.43 -16.37
N ASP A 198 21.31 23.52 -16.20
CA ASP A 198 20.63 22.80 -17.29
C ASP A 198 19.40 23.56 -17.84
N HIS A 199 18.86 24.50 -17.05
CA HIS A 199 17.93 25.52 -17.55
C HIS A 199 18.57 26.37 -18.67
N ASP A 200 19.90 26.58 -18.58
CA ASP A 200 20.70 27.25 -19.60
C ASP A 200 20.92 26.36 -20.83
N ALA A 201 20.95 25.02 -20.69
CA ALA A 201 21.08 24.08 -21.81
C ALA A 201 19.80 24.02 -22.66
N ALA A 202 18.62 23.98 -22.03
CA ALA A 202 17.33 24.06 -22.73
C ALA A 202 17.14 25.42 -23.44
N GLN A 203 17.51 26.54 -22.79
CA GLN A 203 17.54 27.85 -23.42
C GLN A 203 18.58 27.94 -24.55
N ARG A 204 19.78 27.37 -24.38
CA ARG A 204 20.80 27.27 -25.45
C ARG A 204 20.30 26.46 -26.63
N ARG A 205 19.59 25.34 -26.41
CA ARG A 205 19.01 24.51 -27.48
C ARG A 205 17.91 25.25 -28.24
N ALA A 206 17.06 25.99 -27.52
CA ALA A 206 16.06 26.87 -28.13
C ALA A 206 16.69 28.05 -28.89
N ALA A 207 17.78 28.63 -28.36
CA ALA A 207 18.52 29.73 -29.00
C ALA A 207 19.31 29.27 -30.24
N LEU A 208 19.87 28.05 -30.24
CA LEU A 208 20.50 27.44 -31.41
C LEU A 208 19.48 26.99 -32.47
N GLY A 209 18.26 26.63 -32.07
CA GLY A 209 17.15 26.31 -32.97
C GLY A 209 16.66 27.48 -33.83
N GLY A 210 17.13 28.71 -33.56
CA GLY A 210 16.86 29.91 -34.37
C GLY A 210 17.98 30.33 -35.33
N LEU A 211 19.11 29.59 -35.38
CA LEU A 211 20.27 29.92 -36.23
C LEU A 211 20.36 29.09 -37.52
N TYR A 212 19.49 28.09 -37.69
CA TYR A 212 19.37 27.32 -38.92
C TYR A 212 18.06 27.68 -39.62
N ASP A 213 17.89 28.97 -39.95
CA ASP A 213 16.93 29.33 -40.98
C ASP A 213 17.47 28.82 -42.31
N THR A 214 16.72 27.92 -42.91
CA THR A 214 17.14 27.11 -44.05
C THR A 214 16.77 27.83 -45.33
N GLU A 215 17.42 28.94 -45.65
CA GLU A 215 17.22 29.63 -46.94
C GLU A 215 18.55 30.23 -47.43
N ASP A 216 19.39 29.39 -48.06
CA ASP A 216 20.07 29.70 -49.32
C ASP A 216 20.94 28.51 -49.75
N GLU A 217 20.32 27.58 -50.48
CA GLU A 217 21.03 26.67 -51.37
C GLU A 217 21.53 27.48 -52.58
N GLU A 218 22.69 28.16 -52.49
CA GLU A 218 23.38 28.62 -53.70
C GLU A 218 24.38 27.57 -54.18
N TYR A 219 24.02 26.96 -55.30
CA TYR A 219 24.80 25.98 -56.05
C TYR A 219 26.19 26.52 -56.36
N PHE A 220 27.19 25.69 -56.07
CA PHE A 220 28.58 25.86 -56.46
C PHE A 220 28.68 25.72 -57.99
N ASP A 221 28.66 26.83 -58.74
CA ASP A 221 28.97 26.82 -60.17
C ASP A 221 30.50 26.91 -60.34
N LEU A 222 31.08 25.77 -60.71
CA LEU A 222 32.46 25.63 -61.14
C LEU A 222 32.57 26.13 -62.59
N ASP A 223 32.90 27.41 -62.77
CA ASP A 223 33.48 27.86 -64.04
C ASP A 223 35.01 27.84 -63.95
N GLU A 224 35.59 26.84 -64.60
CA GLU A 224 36.95 26.84 -65.14
C GLU A 224 37.08 28.00 -66.17
N ASP A 225 38.07 28.90 -66.02
CA ASP A 225 38.86 29.40 -67.16
C ASP A 225 40.18 30.08 -66.71
N ASP A 226 41.28 29.38 -66.98
CA ASP A 226 42.62 29.79 -67.43
C ASP A 226 43.01 31.30 -67.49
N SER A 227 44.08 31.68 -66.76
CA SER A 227 45.30 32.37 -67.26
C SER A 227 46.25 32.87 -66.15
#